data_AF-A0A934EFM6-F1
#
_entry.id   AF-A0A934EFM6-F1
#
_cell.length_a   1.000
_cell.length_b   1.000
_cell.length_c   1.000
_cell.angle_alpha   90.00
_cell.angle_beta   90.00
_cell.angle_gamma   90.00
#
_symmetry.space_group_name_H-M   'P 1'
#
loop_
_entity.id
_entity.type
_entity.pdbx_description
1 polymer ?
#
loop_
_entity_poly.entity_id
_entity_poly.type
_entity_poly.pdbx_seq_one_letter_code
_entity_poly.pdbx_strand_id
1 'polypeptide(L)'
;MRKWQMIVAAVAVVVLIGASVVLAAPWKGSGGWGMGSQYQRNFNPSTVETVSGTVASVEQTKPMKGMNYGIHVMLKTEKETIEVHLGPGWYIERLDTRIEKSDKVEVKGSRVTIAGKQVIIAQELKKGDNTLILRDSAGIPVWAGWRR
;
A
#
# COMPACT_ATOMS: atom_id res chain seq x y z
N MET A 1 35.45 -59.50 -6.82
CA MET A 1 34.12 -58.94 -6.51
C MET A 1 34.08 -58.19 -5.17
N ARG A 2 35.00 -57.24 -4.93
CA ARG A 2 35.05 -56.50 -3.64
C ARG A 2 35.70 -55.10 -3.72
N LYS A 3 35.71 -54.52 -4.93
CA LYS A 3 36.24 -53.17 -5.20
C LYS A 3 35.23 -52.24 -5.89
N TRP A 4 34.08 -52.77 -6.31
CA TRP A 4 33.04 -51.99 -7.00
C TRP A 4 32.05 -51.30 -6.04
N GLN A 5 31.94 -51.78 -4.79
CA GLN A 5 31.02 -51.20 -3.81
C GLN A 5 31.50 -49.88 -3.19
N MET A 6 32.78 -49.51 -3.35
CA MET A 6 33.31 -48.25 -2.81
C MET A 6 33.05 -47.03 -3.71
N ILE A 7 32.79 -47.24 -5.01
CA ILE A 7 32.50 -46.12 -5.93
C ILE A 7 31.04 -45.65 -5.77
N VAL A 8 30.13 -46.53 -5.37
CA VAL A 8 28.72 -46.18 -5.14
C VAL A 8 28.54 -45.29 -3.89
N ALA A 9 29.43 -45.39 -2.90
CA ALA A 9 29.39 -44.55 -1.71
C ALA A 9 29.85 -43.09 -1.94
N ALA A 10 30.63 -42.82 -3.00
CA ALA A 10 31.06 -41.46 -3.33
C ALA A 10 30.03 -40.67 -4.16
N VAL A 11 29.07 -41.36 -4.79
CA VAL A 11 28.02 -40.72 -5.60
C VAL A 11 26.77 -40.38 -4.76
N ALA A 12 26.61 -40.99 -3.59
CA ALA A 12 25.44 -40.79 -2.72
C ALA A 12 25.53 -39.55 -1.80
N VAL A 13 26.68 -38.87 -1.71
CA VAL A 13 26.86 -37.68 -0.83
C VAL A 13 26.75 -36.35 -1.59
N VAL A 14 26.71 -36.36 -2.92
CA VAL A 14 26.66 -35.13 -3.74
C VAL A 14 25.22 -34.66 -4.04
N VAL A 15 24.19 -35.40 -3.64
CA VAL A 15 22.77 -35.08 -3.96
C VAL A 15 22.11 -34.11 -2.96
N LEU A 16 22.80 -33.68 -1.90
CA LEU A 16 22.20 -32.87 -0.83
C LEU A 16 22.46 -31.35 -0.91
N ILE A 17 22.99 -30.83 -2.02
CA ILE A 17 23.18 -29.36 -2.19
C ILE A 17 22.73 -28.96 -3.60
N GLY A 18 21.42 -29.01 -3.86
CA GLY A 18 20.80 -28.59 -5.12
C GLY A 18 19.88 -27.39 -4.91
N ALA A 19 20.48 -26.22 -4.69
CA ALA A 19 19.93 -24.86 -4.79
C ALA A 19 18.41 -24.68 -4.64
N SER A 20 17.96 -24.28 -3.45
CA SER A 20 16.76 -23.46 -3.31
C SER A 20 16.99 -22.13 -4.04
N VAL A 21 16.77 -22.10 -5.35
CA VAL A 21 16.55 -20.85 -6.06
C VAL A 21 15.18 -20.36 -5.61
N VAL A 22 15.15 -19.75 -4.42
CA VAL A 22 14.11 -18.77 -4.13
C VAL A 22 14.36 -17.72 -5.20
N LEU A 23 13.57 -17.75 -6.26
CA LEU A 23 13.45 -16.63 -7.18
C LEU A 23 13.05 -15.46 -6.29
N ALA A 24 14.05 -14.70 -5.86
CA ALA A 24 13.86 -13.41 -5.22
C ALA A 24 13.18 -12.58 -6.31
N ALA A 25 11.85 -12.60 -6.31
CA ALA A 25 11.07 -11.71 -7.12
C ALA A 25 11.67 -10.33 -6.86
N PRO A 26 12.09 -9.59 -7.91
CA PRO A 26 12.71 -8.30 -7.72
C PRO A 26 11.80 -7.53 -6.78
N TRP A 27 12.35 -7.11 -5.63
CA TRP A 27 11.61 -6.33 -4.66
C TRP A 27 10.98 -5.18 -5.44
N LYS A 28 9.67 -5.29 -5.71
CA LYS A 28 8.92 -4.21 -6.34
C LYS A 28 9.07 -3.09 -5.34
N GLY A 29 9.89 -2.10 -5.67
CA GLY A 29 10.02 -0.89 -4.87
C GLY A 29 8.63 -0.31 -4.63
N SER A 30 8.52 0.69 -3.77
CA SER A 30 7.24 1.27 -3.33
C SER A 30 6.29 1.74 -4.45
N GLY A 31 6.70 1.72 -5.73
CA GLY A 31 5.86 2.05 -6.87
C GLY A 31 5.50 3.53 -6.91
N GLY A 32 6.36 4.38 -6.34
CA GLY A 32 6.12 5.81 -6.15
C GLY A 32 5.34 6.18 -4.90
N TRP A 33 4.89 5.19 -4.10
CA TRP A 33 4.10 5.43 -2.89
C TRP A 33 4.94 5.50 -1.60
N GLY A 34 6.25 5.28 -1.65
CA GLY A 34 7.09 5.16 -0.46
C GLY A 34 7.68 6.48 0.04
N MET A 35 8.48 6.37 1.10
CA MET A 35 9.23 7.50 1.67
C MET A 35 10.16 8.14 0.64
N GLY A 36 10.26 9.47 0.67
CA GLY A 36 11.06 10.27 -0.24
C GLY A 36 10.45 10.45 -1.64
N SER A 37 9.29 9.86 -1.93
CA SER A 37 8.67 10.00 -3.25
C SER A 37 8.08 11.40 -3.47
N GLN A 38 7.91 11.78 -4.74
CA GLN A 38 7.19 13.01 -5.10
C GLN A 38 5.77 13.02 -4.51
N TYR A 39 5.12 11.86 -4.51
CA TYR A 39 3.77 11.73 -3.99
C TYR A 39 3.72 11.97 -2.46
N GLN A 40 4.69 11.46 -1.71
CA GLN A 40 4.78 11.69 -0.26
C GLN A 40 4.91 13.19 0.08
N ARG A 41 5.68 13.94 -0.72
CA ARG A 41 5.86 15.39 -0.53
C ARG A 41 4.57 16.21 -0.66
N ASN A 42 3.53 15.65 -1.28
CA ASN A 42 2.23 16.32 -1.35
C ASN A 42 1.47 16.26 -0.02
N PHE A 43 1.83 15.37 0.91
CA PHE A 43 1.18 15.36 2.22
C PHE A 43 1.61 16.60 3.02
N ASN A 44 0.63 17.37 3.50
CA ASN A 44 0.86 18.54 4.33
C ASN A 44 0.18 18.37 5.71
N PRO A 45 0.96 18.20 6.80
CA PRO A 45 0.41 18.06 8.14
C PRO A 45 -0.46 19.24 8.59
N SER A 46 -0.23 20.46 8.08
CA SER A 46 -1.03 21.64 8.47
C SER A 46 -2.41 21.70 7.82
N THR A 47 -2.68 20.83 6.84
CA THR A 47 -4.00 20.73 6.18
C THR A 47 -4.72 19.44 6.55
N VAL A 48 -4.28 18.78 7.62
CA VAL A 48 -4.96 17.58 8.13
C VAL A 48 -6.30 17.97 8.74
N GLU A 49 -7.35 17.40 8.19
CA GLU A 49 -8.72 17.54 8.66
C GLU A 49 -9.36 16.16 8.84
N THR A 50 -10.51 16.13 9.51
CA THR A 50 -11.33 14.93 9.64
C THR A 50 -12.65 15.17 8.93
N VAL A 51 -13.00 14.27 8.01
CA VAL A 51 -14.25 14.31 7.25
C VAL A 51 -14.98 12.98 7.35
N SER A 52 -16.29 13.04 7.50
CA SER A 52 -17.15 11.87 7.55
C SER A 52 -18.09 11.87 6.36
N GLY A 53 -18.37 10.69 5.82
CA GLY A 53 -19.18 10.59 4.63
C GLY A 53 -19.52 9.15 4.25
N THR A 54 -20.18 9.02 3.11
CA THR A 54 -20.54 7.74 2.50
C THR A 54 -19.70 7.51 1.25
N VAL A 55 -19.14 6.31 1.10
CA VAL A 55 -18.38 5.93 -0.09
C VAL A 55 -19.31 5.84 -1.30
N ALA A 56 -19.10 6.69 -2.29
CA ALA A 56 -19.85 6.70 -3.54
C ALA A 56 -19.30 5.70 -4.55
N SER A 57 -17.97 5.59 -4.64
CA SER A 57 -17.24 4.62 -5.48
C SER A 57 -15.84 4.35 -4.91
N VAL A 58 -15.28 3.21 -5.30
CA VAL A 58 -13.89 2.83 -5.06
C VAL A 58 -13.23 2.66 -6.43
N GLU A 59 -12.12 3.35 -6.66
CA GLU A 59 -11.49 3.49 -7.95
C GLU A 59 -10.00 3.10 -7.89
N GLN A 60 -9.51 2.49 -8.96
CA GLN A 60 -8.09 2.21 -9.14
C GLN A 60 -7.50 3.25 -10.08
N THR A 61 -6.67 4.15 -9.56
CA THR A 61 -6.11 5.24 -10.36
C THR A 61 -4.63 5.43 -10.08
N LYS A 62 -3.95 6.18 -10.96
CA LYS A 62 -2.54 6.55 -10.78
C LYS A 62 -2.47 8.06 -10.51
N PRO A 63 -2.20 8.50 -9.27
CA PRO A 63 -2.18 9.93 -8.95
C PRO A 63 -1.13 10.71 -9.75
N MET A 64 -0.01 10.05 -10.12
CA MET A 64 1.06 10.65 -10.92
C MET A 64 1.59 9.66 -11.97
N LYS A 65 2.13 10.20 -13.07
CA LYS A 65 2.74 9.41 -14.14
C LYS A 65 3.89 8.55 -13.59
N GLY A 66 3.92 7.26 -13.96
CA GLY A 66 4.95 6.32 -13.53
C GLY A 66 4.72 5.64 -12.18
N MET A 67 3.64 5.97 -11.47
CA MET A 67 3.28 5.28 -10.21
C MET A 67 2.54 3.96 -10.47
N ASN A 68 2.64 3.04 -9.51
CA ASN A 68 1.68 1.96 -9.37
C ASN A 68 0.30 2.54 -9.05
N TYR A 69 -0.77 1.83 -9.43
CA TYR A 69 -2.11 2.28 -9.11
C TYR A 69 -2.33 2.28 -7.58
N GLY A 70 -3.17 3.20 -7.12
CA GLY A 70 -3.67 3.27 -5.77
C GLY A 70 -5.16 3.01 -5.71
N ILE A 71 -5.65 2.75 -4.50
CA ILE A 71 -7.08 2.70 -4.19
C ILE A 71 -7.53 4.07 -3.74
N HIS A 72 -8.48 4.62 -4.48
CA HIS A 72 -9.07 5.93 -4.27
C HIS A 72 -10.55 5.76 -3.94
N VAL A 73 -11.05 6.55 -3.02
CA VAL A 73 -12.45 6.53 -2.59
C VAL A 73 -13.08 7.86 -2.92
N MET A 74 -14.19 7.84 -3.66
CA MET A 74 -15.03 9.03 -3.81
C MET A 74 -15.93 9.12 -2.58
N LEU A 75 -15.59 10.02 -1.66
CA LEU A 75 -16.31 10.19 -0.40
C LEU A 75 -17.36 11.30 -0.57
N LYS A 76 -18.63 10.94 -0.46
CA LYS A 76 -19.73 11.89 -0.40
C LYS A 76 -19.90 12.38 1.04
N THR A 77 -19.52 13.62 1.29
CA THR A 77 -19.74 14.34 2.56
C THR A 77 -21.02 15.16 2.48
N GLU A 78 -21.33 15.90 3.54
CA GLU A 78 -22.45 16.87 3.55
C GLU A 78 -22.23 18.04 2.59
N LYS A 79 -20.97 18.42 2.34
CA LYS A 79 -20.61 19.63 1.58
C LYS A 79 -20.30 19.33 0.12
N GLU A 80 -19.65 18.20 -0.14
CA GLU A 80 -19.08 17.87 -1.44
C GLU A 80 -18.83 16.37 -1.59
N THR A 81 -18.52 15.96 -2.82
CA THR A 81 -17.90 14.65 -3.08
C THR A 81 -16.42 14.86 -3.35
N ILE A 82 -15.57 14.30 -2.49
CA ILE A 82 -14.11 14.47 -2.56
C ILE A 82 -13.40 13.15 -2.78
N GLU A 83 -12.34 13.17 -3.57
CA GLU A 83 -11.47 12.03 -3.82
C GLU A 83 -10.49 11.85 -2.65
N VAL A 84 -10.48 10.64 -2.08
CA VAL A 84 -9.62 10.26 -0.95
C VAL A 84 -8.64 9.20 -1.41
N HIS A 85 -7.34 9.50 -1.33
CA HIS A 85 -6.28 8.58 -1.70
C HIS A 85 -5.87 7.72 -0.51
N LEU A 86 -6.22 6.43 -0.53
CA LEU A 86 -5.91 5.53 0.59
C LEU A 86 -4.45 5.10 0.54
N GLY A 87 -3.99 4.57 -0.59
CA GLY A 87 -2.65 4.04 -0.73
C GLY A 87 -2.50 3.15 -1.95
N PRO A 88 -1.35 2.49 -2.11
CA PRO A 88 -1.12 1.60 -3.24
C PRO A 88 -2.07 0.41 -3.21
N GLY A 89 -2.54 -0.02 -4.40
CA GLY A 89 -3.42 -1.19 -4.56
C GLY A 89 -2.88 -2.44 -3.88
N TRP A 90 -1.60 -2.72 -4.09
CA TRP A 90 -0.93 -3.89 -3.52
C TRP A 90 -0.91 -3.95 -1.99
N TYR A 91 -1.11 -2.81 -1.31
CA TYR A 91 -1.21 -2.76 0.15
C TYR A 91 -2.67 -2.83 0.59
N ILE A 92 -3.52 -1.95 0.04
CA ILE A 92 -4.91 -1.80 0.47
C ILE A 92 -5.74 -3.07 0.21
N GLU A 93 -5.54 -3.72 -0.92
CA GLU A 93 -6.29 -4.94 -1.30
C GLU A 93 -5.97 -6.16 -0.42
N ARG A 94 -4.90 -6.10 0.37
CA ARG A 94 -4.48 -7.18 1.28
C ARG A 94 -4.96 -6.97 2.72
N LEU A 95 -5.58 -5.84 3.01
CA LEU A 95 -6.14 -5.57 4.32
C LEU A 95 -7.48 -6.30 4.47
N ASP A 96 -7.75 -6.83 5.67
CA ASP A 96 -9.01 -7.52 5.95
C ASP A 96 -10.21 -6.58 5.88
N THR A 97 -10.01 -5.32 6.27
CA THR A 97 -11.04 -4.28 6.19
C THR A 97 -11.22 -3.83 4.74
N ARG A 98 -12.21 -4.42 4.07
CA ARG A 98 -12.64 -3.97 2.74
C ARG A 98 -13.44 -2.69 2.84
N ILE A 99 -13.14 -1.75 1.94
CA ILE A 99 -13.91 -0.52 1.73
C ILE A 99 -14.69 -0.69 0.44
N GLU A 100 -15.99 -0.48 0.52
CA GLU A 100 -16.94 -0.74 -0.55
C GLU A 100 -17.91 0.43 -0.70
N LYS A 101 -18.63 0.46 -1.82
CA LYS A 101 -19.69 1.43 -2.05
C LYS A 101 -20.73 1.37 -0.93
N SER A 102 -21.24 2.54 -0.55
CA SER A 102 -22.24 2.73 0.51
C SER A 102 -21.72 2.55 1.94
N ASP A 103 -20.44 2.24 2.15
CA ASP A 103 -19.84 2.27 3.48
C ASP A 103 -19.86 3.69 4.06
N LYS A 104 -20.16 3.79 5.36
CA LYS A 104 -19.95 5.02 6.13
C LYS A 104 -18.56 4.98 6.74
N VAL A 105 -17.79 6.02 6.46
CA VAL A 105 -16.40 6.12 6.92
C VAL A 105 -16.11 7.51 7.46
N GLU A 106 -15.16 7.55 8.39
CA GLU A 106 -14.51 8.77 8.85
C GLU A 106 -13.06 8.73 8.38
N VAL A 107 -12.61 9.79 7.71
CA VAL A 107 -11.26 9.90 7.17
C VAL A 107 -10.58 11.07 7.83
N LYS A 108 -9.43 10.81 8.44
CA LYS A 108 -8.49 11.84 8.86
C LYS A 108 -7.37 11.90 7.83
N GLY A 109 -7.13 13.05 7.23
CA GLY A 109 -6.14 13.16 6.15
C GLY A 109 -5.83 14.58 5.73
N SER A 110 -4.77 14.72 4.94
CA SER A 110 -4.29 16.01 4.45
C SER A 110 -5.03 16.41 3.19
N ARG A 111 -5.78 17.53 3.24
CA ARG A 111 -6.44 18.12 2.08
C ARG A 111 -5.43 18.93 1.27
N VAL A 112 -5.20 18.55 0.01
CA VAL A 112 -4.20 19.15 -0.87
C VAL A 112 -4.65 19.16 -2.33
N THR A 113 -3.94 19.89 -3.18
CA THR A 113 -4.21 19.95 -4.62
C THR A 113 -3.19 19.12 -5.39
N ILE A 114 -3.64 18.10 -6.12
CA ILE A 114 -2.79 17.29 -7.02
C ILE A 114 -3.35 17.42 -8.44
N ALA A 115 -2.50 17.79 -9.40
CA ALA A 115 -2.88 17.98 -10.80
C ALA A 115 -4.12 18.89 -11.00
N GLY A 116 -4.24 19.94 -10.18
CA GLY A 116 -5.34 20.91 -10.24
C GLY A 116 -6.64 20.47 -9.58
N LYS A 117 -6.69 19.29 -8.95
CA LYS A 117 -7.86 18.78 -8.23
C LYS A 117 -7.60 18.75 -6.73
N GLN A 118 -8.59 19.17 -5.93
CA GLN A 118 -8.55 18.98 -4.49
C GLN A 118 -8.81 17.51 -4.14
N VAL A 119 -7.96 16.96 -3.29
CA VAL A 119 -8.01 15.56 -2.84
C VAL A 119 -7.63 15.50 -1.37
N ILE A 120 -7.98 14.40 -0.70
CA ILE A 120 -7.51 14.08 0.65
C ILE A 120 -6.54 12.90 0.58
N ILE A 121 -5.32 13.09 1.07
CA ILE A 121 -4.39 11.99 1.30
C ILE A 121 -4.66 11.43 2.70
N ALA A 122 -5.20 10.21 2.77
CA ALA A 122 -5.65 9.65 4.04
C ALA A 122 -4.48 9.34 4.99
N GLN A 123 -4.53 9.85 6.21
CA GLN A 123 -3.67 9.40 7.30
C GLN A 123 -4.28 8.16 7.95
N GLU A 124 -5.57 8.23 8.27
CA GLU A 124 -6.36 7.18 8.90
C GLU A 124 -7.74 7.11 8.24
N LEU A 125 -8.30 5.91 8.14
CA LEU A 125 -9.68 5.68 7.75
C LEU A 125 -10.36 4.77 8.76
N LYS A 126 -11.49 5.20 9.30
CA LYS A 126 -12.32 4.43 10.23
C LYS A 126 -13.60 3.96 9.54
N LYS A 127 -13.91 2.67 9.66
CA LYS A 127 -15.13 2.03 9.18
C LYS A 127 -15.70 1.17 10.32
N GLY A 128 -16.79 1.64 10.93
CA GLY A 128 -17.32 1.01 12.15
C GLY A 128 -16.27 1.03 13.27
N ASP A 129 -15.94 -0.15 13.79
CA ASP A 129 -14.93 -0.34 14.84
C ASP A 129 -13.51 -0.53 14.28
N ASN A 130 -13.36 -0.69 12.96
CA ASN A 130 -12.06 -0.89 12.32
C ASN A 130 -11.41 0.45 11.97
N THR A 131 -10.15 0.62 12.37
CA THR A 131 -9.32 1.79 12.00
C THR A 131 -8.12 1.33 11.17
N LEU A 132 -8.02 1.83 9.94
CA LEU A 132 -6.89 1.64 9.06
C LEU A 132 -5.92 2.81 9.22
N ILE A 133 -4.77 2.56 9.84
CA ILE A 133 -3.67 3.53 9.90
C ILE A 133 -2.84 3.36 8.62
N LEU A 134 -2.78 4.42 7.82
CA LEU A 134 -2.14 4.40 6.49
C LEU A 134 -0.83 5.21 6.50
N ARG A 135 -0.79 6.32 7.25
CA ARG A 135 0.37 7.21 7.37
C ARG A 135 0.52 7.67 8.81
N ASP A 136 1.73 8.04 9.20
CA ASP A 136 1.96 8.75 10.47
C ASP A 136 1.64 10.25 10.36
N SER A 137 1.83 10.99 11.46
CA SER A 137 1.60 12.44 11.51
C SER A 137 2.50 13.26 10.58
N ALA A 138 3.63 12.68 10.11
CA ALA A 138 4.52 13.29 9.13
C ALA A 138 4.18 12.88 7.68
N GLY A 139 3.08 12.13 7.47
CA GLY A 139 2.67 11.64 6.16
C GLY A 139 3.52 10.47 5.65
N ILE A 140 4.37 9.88 6.48
CA ILE A 140 5.19 8.74 6.09
C ILE A 140 4.29 7.49 6.10
N PRO A 141 4.17 6.78 4.97
CA PRO A 141 3.25 5.66 4.89
C PRO A 141 3.78 4.42 5.61
N VAL A 142 2.86 3.63 6.17
CA VAL A 142 3.16 2.37 6.86
C VAL A 142 3.82 1.33 5.95
N TRP A 143 3.63 1.47 4.63
CA TRP A 143 4.20 0.60 3.61
C TRP A 143 5.55 1.09 3.06
N ALA A 144 6.17 2.13 3.66
CA ALA A 144 7.49 2.63 3.27
C ALA A 144 8.65 1.66 3.60
N GLY A 145 8.37 0.52 4.23
CA GLY A 145 9.38 -0.41 4.75
C GLY A 145 9.83 -0.03 6.16
N TRP A 146 10.54 -0.96 6.81
CA TRP A 146 10.96 -0.82 8.22
C TRP A 146 11.98 0.31 8.39
N ARG A 147 11.74 1.20 9.36
CA ARG A 147 12.72 2.20 9.81
C ARG A 147 13.75 1.49 10.69
N ARG A 148 15.03 1.49 10.30
CA ARG A 148 16.10 1.16 11.26
C ARG A 148 16.20 2.25 12.32
#